data_AF-C0PJB5-F1
#
_entry.id   AF-C0PJB5-F1
#
_cell.length_a   1.000
_cell.length_b   1.000
_cell.length_c   1.000
_cell.angle_alpha   90.00
_cell.angle_beta   90.00
_cell.angle_gamma   90.00
#
_symmetry.space_group_name_H-M   'P 1'
#
loop_
_entity.id
_entity.type
_entity.pdbx_description
1 polymer ?
#
loop_
_entity_poly.entity_id
_entity_poly.type
_entity_poly.pdbx_seq_one_letter_code
_entity_poly.pdbx_strand_id
1 'polypeptide(L)'
;MVRSHVSSCFWLGLPISFCKNNLPSKEFRMVLEDEEGLEFDAVYIGNRTGLSGGWRGFAMHHNLEEGDSLVFELAEHDKFKIYIIKAIDDDVKEAEPDDKNDNGVTKEEPDQEESPVAEPPKGAKRRKLRGRR
;
A
#
# COMPACT_ATOMS: atom_id res chain seq x y z
N MET A 1 12.09 -11.06 4.70
CA MET A 1 10.72 -11.20 4.17
C MET A 1 10.77 -12.32 3.15
N VAL A 2 9.72 -13.14 3.06
CA VAL A 2 9.67 -14.27 2.10
C VAL A 2 8.52 -14.08 1.11
N ARG A 3 8.56 -14.81 0.00
CA ARG A 3 7.58 -14.73 -1.08
C ARG A 3 6.11 -14.72 -0.64
N SER A 4 5.75 -15.53 0.37
CA SER A 4 4.38 -15.60 0.89
C SER A 4 3.90 -14.30 1.55
N HIS A 5 4.83 -13.51 2.08
CA HIS A 5 4.53 -12.24 2.73
C HIS A 5 4.28 -11.12 1.71
N VAL A 6 4.96 -11.12 0.56
CA VAL A 6 5.03 -9.93 -0.32
C VAL A 6 4.54 -10.15 -1.77
N SER A 7 4.38 -11.38 -2.26
CA SER A 7 4.02 -11.59 -3.68
C SER A 7 2.97 -12.66 -3.95
N SER A 8 2.84 -13.71 -3.12
CA SER A 8 1.87 -14.78 -3.40
C SER A 8 0.56 -14.65 -2.62
N CYS A 9 0.64 -14.64 -1.29
CA CYS A 9 -0.53 -14.79 -0.41
C CYS A 9 -0.79 -13.54 0.42
N PHE A 10 0.21 -12.67 0.57
CA PHE A 10 0.15 -11.49 1.43
C PHE A 10 -0.32 -11.85 2.84
N TRP A 11 0.24 -12.93 3.37
CA TRP A 11 0.05 -13.38 4.74
C TRP A 11 1.33 -13.12 5.52
N LEU A 12 1.26 -12.40 6.63
CA LEU A 12 2.41 -12.19 7.51
C LEU A 12 2.17 -12.83 8.87
N GLY A 13 2.89 -13.91 9.16
CA GLY A 13 2.90 -14.51 10.49
C GLY A 13 3.72 -13.66 11.46
N LEU A 14 3.16 -13.39 12.65
CA LEU A 14 3.86 -12.70 13.73
C LEU A 14 4.33 -13.72 14.80
N PRO A 15 5.35 -13.38 15.61
CA PRO A 15 5.83 -14.26 16.66
C PRO A 15 4.71 -14.62 17.66
N ILE A 16 4.42 -15.92 17.77
CA ILE A 16 3.28 -16.43 18.57
C ILE A 16 3.34 -15.97 20.04
N SER A 17 4.54 -16.00 20.65
CA SER A 17 4.74 -15.58 22.04
C SER A 17 4.43 -14.11 22.25
N PHE A 18 4.86 -13.25 21.32
CA PHE A 18 4.59 -11.82 21.33
C PHE A 18 3.08 -11.56 21.25
N CYS A 19 2.41 -12.20 20.29
CA CYS A 19 0.97 -12.08 20.08
C CYS A 19 0.18 -12.51 21.31
N LYS A 20 0.50 -13.64 21.93
CA LYS A 20 -0.23 -14.14 23.11
C LYS A 20 -0.13 -13.24 24.33
N ASN A 21 0.98 -12.51 24.47
CA ASN A 21 1.23 -11.68 25.65
C ASN A 21 0.71 -10.25 25.47
N ASN A 22 0.69 -9.73 24.24
CA ASN A 22 0.42 -8.32 23.98
C ASN A 22 -0.85 -8.07 23.16
N LEU A 23 -1.40 -9.07 22.49
CA LEU A 23 -2.54 -8.93 21.58
C LEU A 23 -3.69 -9.87 21.96
N PRO A 24 -4.94 -9.51 21.65
CA PRO A 24 -6.09 -10.35 21.94
C PRO A 24 -6.17 -11.51 20.94
N SER A 25 -6.75 -12.63 21.35
CA SER A 25 -6.93 -13.81 20.48
C SER A 25 -8.00 -13.63 19.40
N LYS A 26 -8.75 -12.52 19.41
CA LYS A 26 -9.81 -12.23 18.43
C LYS A 26 -9.26 -11.58 17.17
N GLU A 27 -10.04 -11.62 16.10
CA GLU A 27 -9.78 -10.82 14.91
C GLU A 27 -10.14 -9.35 15.17
N PHE A 28 -9.28 -8.43 14.76
CA PHE A 28 -9.56 -6.99 14.82
C PHE A 28 -8.72 -6.22 13.79
N ARG A 29 -9.13 -4.95 13.55
CA ARG A 29 -8.42 -4.02 12.68
C ARG A 29 -7.16 -3.54 13.40
N MET A 30 -6.03 -3.63 12.73
CA MET A 30 -4.72 -3.18 13.17
C MET A 30 -4.27 -2.05 12.26
N VAL A 31 -3.83 -0.94 12.82
CA VAL A 31 -3.21 0.17 12.10
C VAL A 31 -1.72 -0.10 11.99
N LEU A 32 -1.18 0.05 10.78
CA LEU A 32 0.25 -0.05 10.50
C LEU A 32 0.74 1.37 10.17
N GLU A 33 1.56 1.94 11.04
CA GLU A 33 2.21 3.23 10.86
C GLU A 33 3.63 3.01 10.34
N ASP A 34 4.03 3.70 9.29
CA ASP A 34 5.39 3.65 8.77
C ASP A 34 6.33 4.68 9.45
N GLU A 35 7.54 4.84 8.91
CA GLU A 35 8.53 5.80 9.41
C GLU A 35 8.18 7.26 9.09
N GLU A 36 7.35 7.48 8.07
CA GLU A 36 6.86 8.80 7.62
C GLU A 36 5.58 9.22 8.36
N GLY A 37 4.99 8.32 9.15
CA GLY A 37 3.75 8.51 9.89
C GLY A 37 2.48 8.24 9.07
N LEU A 38 2.60 7.58 7.91
CA LEU A 38 1.46 7.15 7.11
C LEU A 38 0.83 5.89 7.74
N GLU A 39 -0.50 5.91 7.80
CA GLU A 39 -1.27 4.85 8.43
C GLU A 39 -1.94 3.97 7.38
N PHE A 40 -1.81 2.66 7.56
CA PHE A 40 -2.41 1.64 6.71
C PHE A 40 -3.27 0.70 7.54
N ASP A 41 -4.44 0.38 7.02
CA ASP A 41 -5.32 -0.57 7.66
C ASP A 41 -4.92 -2.00 7.32
N ALA A 42 -4.79 -2.83 8.36
CA ALA A 42 -4.64 -4.26 8.24
C ALA A 42 -5.61 -5.01 9.17
N VAL A 43 -5.78 -6.31 8.92
CA VAL A 43 -6.57 -7.21 9.76
C VAL A 43 -5.63 -8.17 10.46
N TYR A 44 -5.61 -8.10 11.78
CA TYR A 44 -4.92 -9.05 12.61
C TYR A 44 -5.85 -10.21 12.97
N ILE A 45 -5.44 -11.44 12.69
CA ILE A 45 -6.19 -12.66 12.98
C ILE A 45 -5.53 -13.33 14.20
N GLY A 46 -6.05 -13.07 15.39
CA GLY A 46 -5.49 -13.59 16.65
C GLY A 46 -5.36 -15.11 16.71
N ASN A 47 -6.34 -15.84 16.18
CA ASN A 47 -6.30 -17.32 16.13
C ASN A 47 -5.12 -17.88 15.32
N ARG A 48 -4.59 -17.12 14.36
CA ARG A 48 -3.48 -17.50 13.49
C ARG A 48 -2.23 -16.65 13.73
N THR A 49 -2.29 -15.74 14.69
CA THR A 49 -1.22 -14.81 15.08
C THR A 49 -0.55 -14.15 13.87
N GLY A 50 -1.32 -13.47 13.03
CA GLY A 50 -0.79 -12.88 11.79
C GLY A 50 -1.64 -11.76 11.20
N LEU A 51 -1.02 -10.99 10.31
CA LEU A 51 -1.65 -9.93 9.54
C LEU A 51 -2.09 -10.44 8.17
N SER A 52 -3.27 -9.99 7.74
CA SER A 52 -3.93 -10.44 6.51
C SER A 52 -4.54 -9.26 5.74
N GLY A 53 -5.87 -9.20 5.57
CA GLY A 53 -6.55 -8.16 4.78
C GLY A 53 -5.95 -6.78 5.03
N GLY A 54 -5.53 -6.08 3.96
CA GLY A 54 -4.85 -4.78 4.05
C GLY A 54 -3.31 -4.84 4.06
N TRP A 55 -2.70 -5.94 4.54
CA TRP A 55 -1.25 -6.17 4.48
C TRP A 55 -0.70 -6.06 3.06
N ARG A 56 -1.45 -6.58 2.06
CA ARG A 56 -1.08 -6.43 0.64
C ARG A 56 -0.89 -4.97 0.22
N GLY A 57 -1.76 -4.08 0.70
CA GLY A 57 -1.67 -2.65 0.38
C GLY A 57 -0.39 -2.04 0.93
N PHE A 58 -0.09 -2.32 2.20
CA PHE A 58 1.16 -1.90 2.83
C PHE A 58 2.40 -2.43 2.08
N ALA A 59 2.42 -3.73 1.79
CA ALA A 59 3.55 -4.35 1.10
C ALA A 59 3.78 -3.77 -0.31
N MET A 60 2.71 -3.47 -1.05
CA MET A 60 2.82 -2.86 -2.38
C MET A 60 3.20 -1.39 -2.31
N HIS A 61 2.71 -0.65 -1.32
CA HIS A 61 3.02 0.78 -1.14
C HIS A 61 4.52 1.01 -0.89
N HIS A 62 5.12 0.17 -0.04
CA HIS A 62 6.55 0.26 0.30
C HIS A 62 7.46 -0.59 -0.59
N ASN A 63 6.93 -1.11 -1.70
CA ASN A 63 7.66 -2.00 -2.63
C ASN A 63 8.44 -3.08 -1.86
N LEU A 64 7.78 -3.78 -0.94
CA LEU A 64 8.44 -4.80 -0.14
C LEU A 64 8.81 -6.01 -1.00
N GLU A 65 10.04 -6.46 -0.88
CA GLU A 65 10.57 -7.57 -1.66
C GLU A 65 11.02 -8.74 -0.77
N GLU A 66 11.42 -9.84 -1.40
CA GLU A 66 12.05 -10.94 -0.69
C GLU A 66 13.41 -10.48 -0.16
N GLY A 67 13.76 -10.89 1.06
CA GLY A 67 14.98 -10.42 1.75
C GLY A 67 14.76 -9.21 2.66
N ASP A 68 13.81 -8.31 2.36
CA ASP A 68 13.52 -7.14 3.20
C ASP A 68 13.26 -7.55 4.66
N SER A 69 13.55 -6.69 5.62
CA SER A 69 13.27 -6.94 7.03
C SER A 69 12.38 -5.86 7.60
N LEU A 70 11.50 -6.24 8.52
CA LEU A 70 10.56 -5.35 9.16
C LEU A 70 10.72 -5.46 10.67
N VAL A 71 10.81 -4.32 11.33
CA VAL A 71 10.76 -4.23 12.79
C VAL A 71 9.40 -3.70 13.19
N PHE A 72 8.72 -4.43 14.07
CA PHE A 72 7.40 -4.06 14.57
C PHE A 72 7.52 -3.58 16.01
N GLU A 73 7.05 -2.37 16.25
CA GLU A 73 6.86 -1.81 17.58
C GLU A 73 5.35 -1.67 17.84
N LEU A 74 4.86 -2.24 18.94
CA LEU A 74 3.45 -2.08 19.32
C LEU A 74 3.29 -0.74 20.05
N ALA A 75 2.93 0.30 19.30
CA ALA A 75 2.72 1.64 19.83
C ALA A 75 1.43 1.72 20.68
N GLU A 76 0.37 1.08 20.20
CA GLU A 76 -0.91 0.93 20.90
C GLU A 76 -1.44 -0.48 20.71
N HIS A 77 -2.47 -0.87 21.45
CA HIS A 77 -3.03 -2.23 21.38
C HIS A 77 -3.54 -2.61 19.97
N ASP A 78 -3.86 -1.62 19.14
CA ASP A 78 -4.29 -1.77 17.75
C ASP A 78 -3.45 -0.97 16.75
N LYS A 79 -2.22 -0.58 17.13
CA LYS A 79 -1.30 0.14 16.26
C LYS A 79 0.11 -0.43 16.33
N PHE A 80 0.62 -0.87 15.18
CA PHE A 80 2.03 -1.17 14.98
C PHE A 80 2.73 -0.02 14.28
N LYS A 81 3.86 0.40 14.82
CA LYS A 81 4.85 1.17 14.09
C LYS A 81 5.84 0.23 13.42
N ILE A 82 6.10 0.45 12.13
CA ILE A 82 6.89 -0.44 11.29
C ILE A 82 8.09 0.32 10.74
N TYR A 83 9.27 -0.27 10.95
CA TYR A 83 10.52 0.19 10.37
C TYR A 83 10.96 -0.79 9.29
N ILE A 84 11.35 -0.26 8.12
CA ILE A 84 11.64 -1.07 6.93
C ILE A 84 13.14 -1.07 6.67
N ILE A 85 13.75 -2.24 6.72
CA ILE A 85 15.17 -2.44 6.41
C ILE A 85 15.23 -3.17 5.07
N LYS A 86 15.62 -2.45 4.02
CA LYS A 86 15.74 -3.04 2.68
C LYS A 86 16.88 -4.04 2.61
N ALA A 87 16.67 -5.13 1.86
CA ALA A 87 17.75 -6.04 1.53
C ALA A 87 18.83 -5.30 0.71
N ILE A 88 20.10 -5.68 0.94
CA ILE A 88 21.18 -5.24 0.06
C ILE A 88 21.22 -6.26 -1.07
N ASP A 89 20.99 -5.79 -2.29
CA ASP A 89 21.26 -6.61 -3.47
C ASP A 89 22.78 -6.75 -3.60
N ASP A 90 23.29 -7.99 -3.55
CA ASP A 90 24.70 -8.28 -3.79
C ASP A 90 25.14 -7.96 -5.25
N ASP A 91 24.22 -7.55 -6.11
CA ASP A 91 24.47 -7.08 -7.47
C ASP A 91 24.81 -5.57 -7.49
N VAL A 92 25.94 -5.19 -6.89
CA VAL A 92 26.55 -3.89 -7.17
C VAL A 92 27.02 -3.88 -8.63
N LYS A 93 26.17 -3.39 -9.52
CA LYS A 93 26.63 -2.75 -10.76
C LYS A 93 26.79 -1.27 -10.46
N GLU A 94 28.02 -0.79 -10.61
CA GLU A 94 28.40 0.61 -10.47
C GLU A 94 27.41 1.52 -11.22
N ALA A 95 26.92 2.56 -10.56
CA ALA A 95 26.09 3.57 -11.16
C ALA A 95 26.95 4.51 -12.04
N GLU A 96 26.63 4.60 -13.33
CA GLU A 96 27.11 5.68 -14.19
C GLU A 96 26.30 6.97 -13.86
N PRO A 97 26.95 8.14 -13.72
CA PRO A 97 26.28 9.41 -13.45
C PRO A 97 25.94 10.14 -14.76
N ASP A 98 24.66 10.27 -15.10
CA ASP A 98 24.21 11.16 -16.18
C ASP A 98 23.59 12.45 -15.62
N ASP A 99 24.48 13.41 -15.36
CA ASP A 99 24.15 14.83 -15.25
C ASP A 99 24.08 15.46 -16.66
N LYS A 100 22.90 15.99 -17.06
CA LYS A 100 22.66 17.34 -17.65
C LYS A 100 21.37 17.48 -18.49
N ASN A 101 20.37 18.13 -17.87
CA ASN A 101 19.80 19.45 -18.22
C ASN A 101 19.42 19.86 -19.67
N ASP A 102 18.13 20.22 -19.82
CA ASP A 102 17.50 21.40 -20.47
C ASP A 102 17.24 21.52 -22.00
N ASN A 103 15.93 21.74 -22.24
CA ASN A 103 15.17 22.45 -23.27
C ASN A 103 15.72 22.78 -24.67
N GLY A 104 14.87 22.48 -25.65
CA GLY A 104 14.75 23.20 -26.93
C GLY A 104 13.29 23.28 -27.39
N VAL A 105 12.63 24.40 -27.12
CA VAL A 105 11.29 24.81 -27.60
C VAL A 105 11.39 25.39 -29.01
N THR A 106 10.46 25.06 -29.92
CA THR A 106 9.85 25.98 -30.91
C THR A 106 8.54 25.36 -31.40
N LYS A 107 7.37 25.70 -30.82
CA LYS A 107 6.36 26.68 -31.27
C LYS A 107 6.13 26.74 -32.78
N GLU A 108 4.95 26.30 -33.25
CA GLU A 108 4.06 27.04 -34.17
C GLU A 108 2.59 26.61 -33.92
N GLU A 109 1.76 27.56 -33.44
CA GLU A 109 0.30 27.59 -33.67
C GLU A 109 0.05 28.65 -34.79
N PRO A 110 -1.08 28.60 -35.53
CA PRO A 110 -2.26 29.34 -35.06
C PRO A 110 -3.63 28.65 -35.29
N ASP A 111 -4.48 28.83 -34.29
CA ASP A 111 -5.94 29.09 -34.26
C ASP A 111 -6.78 28.94 -35.54
N GLN A 112 -8.00 28.38 -35.40
CA GLN A 112 -9.26 29.15 -35.40
C GLN A 112 -10.44 28.39 -34.74
N GLU A 113 -11.01 29.07 -33.74
CA GLU A 113 -12.37 29.11 -33.13
C GLU A 113 -13.53 28.62 -34.04
N GLU A 114 -14.58 27.90 -33.60
CA GLU A 114 -15.74 28.41 -32.82
C GLU A 114 -16.65 27.24 -32.36
N SER A 115 -17.17 27.29 -31.12
CA SER A 115 -18.29 26.46 -30.59
C SER A 115 -19.65 27.12 -30.96
N PRO A 116 -20.89 26.55 -30.82
CA PRO A 116 -21.34 25.74 -29.67
C PRO A 116 -22.57 24.77 -29.85
N VAL A 117 -23.00 24.18 -28.72
CA VAL A 117 -24.36 23.67 -28.31
C VAL A 117 -24.72 22.17 -28.45
N ALA A 118 -24.90 21.54 -27.26
CA ALA A 118 -25.90 20.56 -26.72
C ALA A 118 -26.63 19.57 -27.68
N GLU A 119 -26.96 18.29 -27.38
CA GLU A 119 -27.35 17.48 -26.20
C GLU A 119 -27.62 16.00 -26.72
N PRO A 120 -28.15 15.00 -25.97
CA PRO A 120 -27.67 14.19 -24.83
C PRO A 120 -27.46 12.66 -25.16
N PRO A 121 -26.87 11.84 -24.25
CA PRO A 121 -26.76 10.38 -24.45
C PRO A 121 -28.04 9.62 -24.04
N LYS A 122 -28.47 8.67 -24.88
CA LYS A 122 -29.64 7.79 -24.66
C LYS A 122 -29.27 6.47 -23.98
N GLY A 123 -29.88 6.22 -22.80
CA GLY A 123 -30.27 4.91 -22.24
C GLY A 123 -29.14 4.00 -21.72
N ALA A 124 -29.24 3.18 -20.67
CA ALA A 124 -30.25 2.78 -19.69
C ALA A 124 -29.41 2.02 -18.60
N LYS A 125 -29.70 1.91 -17.29
CA LYS A 125 -30.88 1.39 -16.59
C LYS A 125 -30.79 1.76 -15.10
N ARG A 126 -31.90 2.22 -14.52
CA ARG A 126 -32.10 2.37 -13.06
C ARG A 126 -32.67 1.08 -12.47
N ARG A 127 -32.34 0.75 -11.22
CA ARG A 127 -33.24 0.13 -10.19
C ARG A 127 -32.51 0.08 -8.84
N LYS A 128 -32.74 1.07 -7.97
CA LYS A 128 -33.74 1.16 -6.86
C LYS A 128 -33.13 0.77 -5.50
N LEU A 129 -32.68 1.79 -4.77
CA LEU A 129 -32.43 1.77 -3.33
C LEU A 129 -33.79 1.72 -2.59
N ARG A 130 -34.00 0.72 -1.72
CA ARG A 130 -35.13 0.69 -0.78
C ARG A 130 -34.67 1.29 0.54
N GLY A 131 -35.43 2.29 1.01
CA GLY A 131 -35.15 3.07 2.20
C GLY A 131 -35.31 2.28 3.50
N ARG A 132 -34.55 2.74 4.50
CA ARG A 132 -34.72 2.45 5.92
C ARG A 132 -36.02 3.09 6.43
N ARG A 133 -36.83 2.31 7.14
CA ARG A 133 -37.67 2.76 8.25
C ARG A 133 -37.11 2.12 9.50
#